data_AF-A0A841C0K7-F1
#
_entry.id   AF-A0A841C0K7-F1
#
_cell.length_a   1.000
_cell.length_b   1.000
_cell.length_c   1.000
_cell.angle_alpha   90.00
_cell.angle_beta   90.00
_cell.angle_gamma   90.00
#
_symmetry.space_group_name_H-M   'P 1'
#
loop_
_entity.id
_entity.type
_entity.pdbx_description
1 polymer ?
#
loop_
_entity_poly.entity_id
_entity_poly.type
_entity_poly.pdbx_seq_one_letter_code
_entity_poly.pdbx_strand_id
1 'polypeptide(L)'
;MEQGSALYTDALRAYSTFTNEHDLKHYAFKTGKQRSKGIYHIQNVNSYHSRLKSWIANFKGVATKYLNGYIALFNFLDSISFDSTTNGIKELAVQSLTHKEYEMIETLRLRKVEII
;
A
#
# COMPACT_ATOMS: atom_id res chain seq x y z
N MET A 1 13.57 9.90 7.29
CA MET A 1 13.38 8.52 7.78
C MET A 1 13.90 8.49 9.20
N GLU A 2 13.20 7.86 10.12
CA GLU A 2 13.66 7.77 11.52
C GLU A 2 14.89 6.86 11.63
N GLN A 3 15.82 7.19 12.53
CA GLN A 3 16.97 6.34 12.81
C GLN A 3 16.48 4.95 13.27
N GLY A 4 16.96 3.89 12.61
CA GLY A 4 16.52 2.51 12.82
C GLY A 4 15.56 1.95 11.76
N SER A 5 15.20 2.74 10.74
CA SER A 5 14.38 2.28 9.61
C SER A 5 15.16 1.33 8.68
N ALA A 6 14.47 0.33 8.11
CA ALA A 6 15.05 -0.62 7.15
C ALA A 6 14.28 -0.59 5.82
N LEU A 7 15.01 -0.66 4.70
CA LEU A 7 14.46 -0.64 3.35
C LEU A 7 14.44 -2.06 2.76
N TYR A 8 13.28 -2.48 2.23
CA TYR A 8 13.08 -3.76 1.56
C TYR A 8 12.83 -3.52 0.07
N THR A 9 13.63 -4.11 -0.83
CA THR A 9 13.51 -3.84 -2.28
C THR A 9 13.72 -5.07 -3.16
N ASP A 10 13.40 -4.93 -4.45
CA ASP A 10 13.62 -5.93 -5.51
C ASP A 10 15.09 -6.06 -5.98
N ALA A 11 16.02 -5.50 -5.19
CA ALA A 11 17.45 -5.48 -5.47
C ALA A 11 17.89 -4.62 -6.68
N LEU A 12 17.07 -3.67 -7.14
CA LEU A 12 17.53 -2.68 -8.13
C LEU A 12 18.69 -1.85 -7.55
N ARG A 13 19.74 -1.64 -8.38
CA ARG A 13 21.00 -0.96 -7.98
C ARG A 13 20.78 0.43 -7.39
N ALA A 14 19.80 1.18 -7.90
CA ALA A 14 19.46 2.51 -7.41
C ALA A 14 19.15 2.53 -5.90
N TYR A 15 18.46 1.49 -5.40
CA TYR A 15 18.14 1.39 -3.98
C TYR A 15 19.36 1.10 -3.12
N SER A 16 20.32 0.31 -3.61
CA SER A 16 21.56 0.06 -2.87
C SER A 16 22.41 1.32 -2.75
N THR A 17 22.47 2.14 -3.80
CA THR A 17 23.15 3.45 -3.72
C THR A 17 22.47 4.33 -2.69
N PHE A 18 21.14 4.44 -2.75
CA PHE A 18 20.35 5.24 -1.80
C PHE A 18 20.54 4.81 -0.34
N THR A 19 20.51 3.50 -0.06
CA THR A 19 20.70 3.02 1.32
C THR A 19 22.11 3.26 1.86
N ASN A 20 23.11 3.21 0.99
CA ASN A 20 24.50 3.49 1.38
C ASN A 20 24.70 4.98 1.67
N GLU A 21 24.07 5.87 0.90
CA GLU A 21 24.14 7.33 1.10
C GLU A 21 23.44 7.78 2.40
N HIS A 22 22.42 7.04 2.85
CA HIS A 22 21.60 7.38 4.00
C HIS A 22 21.82 6.50 5.24
N ASP A 23 22.84 5.63 5.23
CA ASP A 23 23.15 4.67 6.31
C ASP A 23 21.91 3.85 6.76
N LEU A 24 21.15 3.36 5.78
CA LEU A 24 19.94 2.58 6.00
C LEU A 24 20.19 1.09 5.84
N LYS A 25 19.55 0.28 6.68
CA LYS A 25 19.60 -1.18 6.54
C LYS A 25 18.88 -1.61 5.26
N HIS A 26 19.59 -2.22 4.32
CA HIS A 26 19.02 -2.69 3.05
C HIS A 26 18.77 -4.20 3.04
N TYR A 27 17.53 -4.60 2.71
CA TYR A 27 17.15 -5.98 2.46
C TYR A 27 16.69 -6.14 1.01
N ALA A 28 17.59 -6.67 0.18
CA ALA A 28 17.38 -6.83 -1.25
C ALA A 28 16.90 -8.26 -1.60
N PHE A 29 15.71 -8.39 -2.17
CA PHE A 29 15.12 -9.65 -2.60
C PHE A 29 15.42 -9.92 -4.08
N LYS A 30 16.60 -10.51 -4.37
CA LYS A 30 17.00 -10.88 -5.74
C LYS A 30 16.12 -11.97 -6.34
N THR A 31 15.99 -11.94 -7.67
CA THR A 31 15.33 -13.00 -8.44
C THR A 31 16.01 -14.35 -8.25
N GLY A 32 15.22 -15.39 -7.98
CA GLY A 32 15.69 -16.76 -7.75
C GLY A 32 16.20 -17.07 -6.33
N LYS A 33 16.20 -16.10 -5.40
CA LYS A 33 16.53 -16.32 -3.97
C LYS A 33 15.31 -16.09 -3.08
N GLN A 34 15.45 -16.38 -1.78
CA GLN A 34 14.42 -16.18 -0.76
C GLN A 34 13.74 -14.81 -0.92
N ARG A 35 12.43 -14.82 -1.20
CA ARG A 35 11.61 -13.63 -1.49
C ARG A 35 10.92 -13.06 -0.24
N SER A 36 11.22 -13.61 0.92
CA SER A 36 10.63 -13.28 2.21
C SER A 36 11.72 -13.18 3.29
N LYS A 37 11.51 -12.29 4.25
CA LYS A 37 12.34 -12.16 5.46
C LYS A 37 11.42 -11.87 6.65
N GLY A 38 11.15 -12.88 7.47
CA GLY A 38 10.13 -12.80 8.51
C GLY A 38 8.76 -12.45 7.90
N ILE A 39 8.10 -11.43 8.44
CA ILE A 39 6.81 -10.93 7.96
C ILE A 39 6.87 -10.16 6.63
N TYR A 40 8.08 -9.83 6.15
CA TYR A 40 8.24 -9.00 4.95
C TYR A 40 8.41 -9.86 3.71
N HIS A 41 7.39 -9.89 2.85
CA HIS A 41 7.41 -10.61 1.58
C HIS A 41 7.17 -9.66 0.41
N ILE A 42 8.13 -9.58 -0.51
CA ILE A 42 8.01 -8.70 -1.69
C ILE A 42 6.81 -9.05 -2.58
N GLN A 43 6.37 -10.32 -2.56
CA GLN A 43 5.21 -10.75 -3.31
C GLN A 43 3.91 -10.15 -2.78
N ASN A 44 3.80 -9.85 -1.48
CA ASN A 44 2.61 -9.20 -0.93
C ASN A 44 2.45 -7.78 -1.50
N VAL A 45 3.57 -7.04 -1.56
CA VAL A 45 3.61 -5.70 -2.17
C VAL A 45 3.31 -5.77 -3.67
N ASN A 46 3.91 -6.71 -4.39
CA ASN A 46 3.66 -6.92 -5.82
C ASN A 46 2.19 -7.27 -6.09
N SER A 47 1.60 -8.15 -5.29
CA SER A 47 0.20 -8.52 -5.39
C SER A 47 -0.72 -7.33 -5.12
N TYR A 48 -0.45 -6.54 -4.08
CA TYR A 48 -1.19 -5.31 -3.80
C TYR A 48 -1.10 -4.31 -4.97
N HIS A 49 0.11 -4.05 -5.49
CA HIS A 49 0.29 -3.18 -6.66
C HIS A 49 -0.48 -3.68 -7.89
N SER A 50 -0.47 -5.00 -8.13
CA SER A 50 -1.20 -5.59 -9.25
C SER A 50 -2.72 -5.36 -9.10
N ARG A 51 -3.28 -5.57 -7.90
CA ARG A 51 -4.71 -5.34 -7.65
C ARG A 51 -5.07 -3.86 -7.81
N LEU A 52 -4.28 -2.95 -7.24
CA LEU A 52 -4.49 -1.50 -7.36
C LEU A 52 -4.43 -1.06 -8.82
N LYS A 53 -3.44 -1.52 -9.58
CA LYS A 53 -3.30 -1.19 -11.00
C LYS A 53 -4.49 -1.67 -11.82
N SER A 54 -4.91 -2.91 -11.64
CA SER A 54 -6.10 -3.46 -12.32
C SER A 54 -7.37 -2.71 -11.95
N TRP A 55 -7.53 -2.31 -10.69
CA TRP A 55 -8.69 -1.53 -10.24
C TRP A 55 -8.69 -0.12 -10.84
N ILE A 56 -7.55 0.60 -10.79
CA ILE A 56 -7.40 1.95 -11.35
C ILE A 56 -7.61 1.97 -12.87
N ALA A 57 -7.21 0.91 -13.58
CA ALA A 57 -7.34 0.82 -15.04
C ALA A 57 -8.79 0.94 -15.54
N ASN A 58 -9.79 0.70 -14.69
CA ASN A 58 -11.20 0.88 -15.03
C ASN A 58 -11.62 2.35 -15.11
N PHE A 59 -10.82 3.29 -14.57
CA PHE A 59 -11.11 4.71 -14.60
C PHE A 59 -10.36 5.39 -15.75
N LYS A 60 -11.10 6.11 -16.61
CA LYS A 60 -10.56 6.77 -17.82
C LYS A 60 -9.85 8.10 -17.49
N GLY A 61 -8.72 8.02 -16.81
CA GLY A 61 -7.88 9.19 -16.47
C GLY A 61 -8.16 9.73 -15.08
N VAL A 62 -7.58 9.09 -14.06
CA VAL A 62 -7.57 9.60 -12.69
C VAL A 62 -6.65 10.81 -12.63
N ALA A 63 -7.22 11.99 -12.37
CA ALA A 63 -6.41 13.18 -12.14
C ALA A 63 -5.62 13.02 -10.83
N THR A 64 -4.31 13.32 -10.86
CA THR A 64 -3.41 13.14 -9.70
C THR A 64 -3.92 13.85 -8.44
N LYS A 65 -4.64 14.96 -8.57
CA LYS A 65 -5.28 15.67 -7.44
C LYS A 65 -6.25 14.82 -6.61
N TYR A 66 -6.82 13.77 -7.21
CA TYR A 66 -7.77 12.87 -6.53
C TYR A 66 -7.16 11.51 -6.17
N LEU A 67 -5.90 11.25 -6.54
CA LEU A 67 -5.27 9.93 -6.39
C LEU A 67 -5.36 9.40 -4.94
N ASN A 68 -5.20 10.28 -3.94
CA ASN A 68 -5.34 9.92 -2.53
C ASN A 68 -6.73 9.36 -2.20
N GLY A 69 -7.79 9.98 -2.74
CA GLY A 69 -9.16 9.49 -2.57
C GLY A 69 -9.40 8.14 -3.24
N TYR A 70 -8.80 7.91 -4.42
CA TYR A 70 -8.87 6.62 -5.10
C TYR A 70 -8.14 5.52 -4.32
N ILE A 71 -6.95 5.82 -3.78
CA ILE A 71 -6.20 4.85 -2.95
C ILE A 71 -6.96 4.54 -1.67
N ALA A 72 -7.54 5.55 -1.01
CA ALA A 72 -8.39 5.38 0.16
C ALA A 72 -9.58 4.45 -0.12
N LEU A 73 -10.28 4.69 -1.24
CA LEU A 73 -11.40 3.84 -1.67
C LEU A 73 -10.93 2.41 -2.01
N PHE A 74 -9.80 2.27 -2.71
CA PHE A 74 -9.23 0.96 -3.02
C PHE A 74 -8.87 0.18 -1.75
N ASN A 75 -8.19 0.80 -0.78
CA ASN A 75 -7.81 0.16 0.47
C ASN A 75 -9.02 -0.35 1.25
N PHE A 76 -10.08 0.44 1.26
CA PHE A 76 -11.34 0.00 1.85
C PHE A 76 -11.91 -1.22 1.12
N LEU A 77 -12.05 -1.14 -0.21
CA LEU A 77 -12.60 -2.24 -1.00
C LEU A 77 -11.75 -3.51 -0.88
N ASP A 78 -10.42 -3.39 -0.92
CA ASP A 78 -9.50 -4.52 -0.72
C ASP A 78 -9.66 -5.14 0.68
N SER A 79 -9.90 -4.31 1.72
CA SER A 79 -10.11 -4.79 3.10
C SER A 79 -11.39 -5.59 3.30
N ILE A 80 -12.44 -5.28 2.52
CA ILE A 80 -13.69 -6.05 2.50
C ILE A 80 -13.69 -7.09 1.37
N SER A 81 -12.54 -7.40 0.77
CA SER A 81 -12.42 -8.35 -0.34
C SER A 81 -13.34 -8.04 -1.54
N PHE A 82 -13.58 -6.76 -1.81
CA PHE A 82 -14.51 -6.24 -2.81
C PHE A 82 -15.95 -6.76 -2.63
N ASP A 83 -16.34 -7.05 -1.39
CA ASP A 83 -17.72 -7.41 -1.07
C ASP A 83 -18.67 -6.28 -1.49
N SER A 84 -19.64 -6.64 -2.32
CA SER A 84 -20.66 -5.73 -2.84
C SER A 84 -21.93 -5.72 -2.00
N THR A 85 -21.94 -6.47 -0.88
CA THR A 85 -23.07 -6.52 0.05
C THR A 85 -23.35 -5.13 0.61
N THR A 86 -24.64 -4.83 0.77
CA THR A 86 -25.13 -3.53 1.27
C THR A 86 -24.52 -3.14 2.62
N ASN A 87 -24.10 -4.12 3.43
CA ASN A 87 -23.45 -3.88 4.72
C ASN A 87 -22.05 -3.28 4.57
N GLY A 88 -21.22 -3.79 3.65
CA GLY A 88 -19.88 -3.23 3.41
C GLY A 88 -19.94 -1.79 2.89
N ILE A 89 -20.90 -1.48 2.02
CA ILE A 89 -21.10 -0.10 1.52
C ILE A 89 -21.57 0.84 2.66
N LYS A 90 -22.42 0.37 3.57
CA LYS A 90 -22.85 1.16 4.74
C LYS A 90 -21.67 1.44 5.68
N GLU A 91 -20.82 0.45 5.89
CA GLU A 91 -19.66 0.55 6.77
C GLU A 91 -18.62 1.54 6.23
N LEU A 92 -18.45 1.59 4.90
CA LEU A 92 -17.67 2.63 4.22
C LEU A 92 -18.19 4.03 4.49
N ALA A 93 -19.50 4.23 4.27
CA ALA A 93 -20.13 5.53 4.41
C ALA A 93 -20.03 6.03 5.86
N VAL A 94 -20.18 5.14 6.85
CA VAL A 94 -20.02 5.50 8.26
C VAL A 94 -18.55 5.86 8.56
N GLN A 95 -17.58 5.09 8.07
CA GLN A 95 -16.15 5.36 8.30
C GLN A 95 -15.68 6.68 7.65
N SER A 96 -16.16 6.99 6.45
CA SER A 96 -15.78 8.22 5.73
C SER A 96 -16.42 9.49 6.30
N LEU A 97 -17.64 9.39 6.85
CA LEU A 97 -18.37 10.53 7.43
C LEU A 97 -17.98 10.83 8.88
N THR A 98 -17.47 9.83 9.62
CA THR A 98 -17.08 9.98 11.02
C THR A 98 -15.69 10.58 11.20
N HIS A 99 -14.82 10.48 10.20
CA HIS A 99 -13.48 11.07 10.24
C HIS A 99 -13.45 12.36 9.43
N LYS A 100 -12.96 13.47 10.02
CA LYS A 100 -12.72 14.73 9.29
C LYS A 100 -11.89 14.44 8.04
N GLU A 101 -12.20 15.04 6.89
CA GLU A 101 -11.63 14.71 5.56
C GLU A 101 -10.09 14.52 5.54
N TYR A 102 -9.36 15.29 6.35
CA TYR A 102 -7.90 15.17 6.49
C TYR A 102 -7.44 13.97 7.33
N GLU A 103 -8.16 13.67 8.42
CA GLU A 103 -7.91 12.50 9.27
C GLU A 103 -8.19 11.21 8.50
N MET A 104 -9.22 11.17 7.64
CA MET A 104 -9.57 9.98 6.86
C MET A 104 -8.44 9.55 5.90
N ILE A 105 -7.85 10.50 5.17
CA ILE A 105 -6.77 10.19 4.23
C ILE A 105 -5.55 9.65 4.96
N GLU A 106 -5.16 10.27 6.08
CA GLU A 106 -4.01 9.79 6.86
C GLU A 106 -4.31 8.50 7.62
N THR A 107 -5.50 8.32 8.18
CA THR A 107 -5.88 7.06 8.86
C THR A 107 -5.97 5.88 7.89
N LEU A 108 -6.49 6.08 6.66
CA LEU A 108 -6.50 5.04 5.63
C LEU A 108 -5.11 4.75 5.05
N ARG A 109 -4.22 5.74 5.06
CA ARG A 109 -2.81 5.56 4.70
C ARG A 109 -2.03 4.81 5.79
N LEU A 110 -2.42 4.99 7.05
CA LEU A 110 -1.79 4.38 8.23
C LEU A 110 -2.43 3.06 8.66
N ARG A 111 -3.54 2.64 8.06
CA ARG A 111 -4.05 1.27 8.18
C ARG A 111 -2.96 0.33 7.67
N LYS A 112 -2.17 -0.21 8.60
CA LYS A 112 -1.27 -1.32 8.31
C LYS A 112 -2.12 -2.38 7.66
N VAL A 113 -1.76 -2.77 6.44
CA VAL A 113 -2.29 -3.97 5.81
C VAL A 113 -1.95 -5.11 6.77
N GLU A 114 -2.90 -5.52 7.59
CA GLU A 114 -2.78 -6.68 8.46
C GLU A 114 -2.79 -7.89 7.54
N ILE A 115 -1.60 -8.23 7.06
CA ILE A 115 -1.37 -9.43 6.26
C ILE A 115 -1.29 -10.58 7.27
N ILE A 116 -2.37 -11.36 7.34
CA ILE A 116 -2.40 -12.71 7.91
C ILE A 116 -1.47 -13.62 7.09
#